data_AF-A0A4U8WLC4-F1
#
_entry.id   AF-A0A4U8WLC4-F1
#
_cell.length_a   1.000
_cell.length_b   1.000
_cell.length_c   1.000
_cell.angle_alpha   90.00
_cell.angle_beta   90.00
_cell.angle_gamma   90.00
#
_symmetry.space_group_name_H-M   'P 1'
#
loop_
_entity.id
_entity.type
_entity.pdbx_description
1 polymer ?
#
loop_
_entity_poly.entity_id
_entity_poly.type
_entity_poly.pdbx_seq_one_letter_code
_entity_poly.pdbx_strand_id
1 'polypeptide(L)'
;MKEYLVQNKIPSNKIVVDNFGNDTEQTVKNSIKIMDSLNFESAITVSQYFHQTRTKFLFRKEGCKNIESSSPVYFEMRDFYSVFREFAAFYKEIF
;
A
#
# COMPACT_ATOMS: atom_id res chain seq x y z
N MET A 1 -6.70 -5.78 -10.07
CA MET A 1 -5.29 -5.42 -10.34
C MET A 1 -4.51 -6.52 -11.07
N LYS A 2 -4.50 -7.78 -10.61
CA LYS A 2 -3.74 -8.88 -11.26
C LYS A 2 -3.96 -8.96 -12.78
N GLU A 3 -5.21 -8.97 -13.23
CA GLU A 3 -5.56 -9.05 -14.66
C GLU A 3 -4.96 -7.88 -15.47
N TYR A 4 -5.08 -6.66 -14.95
CA TYR A 4 -4.47 -5.47 -15.55
C TYR A 4 -2.95 -5.63 -15.71
N LEU A 5 -2.25 -6.13 -14.69
CA LEU A 5 -0.80 -6.35 -14.77
C LEU A 5 -0.43 -7.42 -15.81
N VAL A 6 -1.19 -8.51 -15.88
CA VAL A 6 -0.98 -9.57 -16.88
C VAL A 6 -1.22 -9.04 -18.30
N GLN A 7 -2.27 -8.26 -18.52
CA GLN A 7 -2.54 -7.59 -19.80
C GLN A 7 -1.41 -6.63 -20.20
N ASN A 8 -0.76 -6.01 -19.22
CA ASN A 8 0.43 -5.16 -19.39
C ASN A 8 1.75 -5.95 -19.39
N LYS A 9 1.70 -7.25 -19.74
CA LYS A 9 2.87 -8.13 -19.96
C LYS A 9 3.71 -8.43 -18.73
N ILE A 10 3.18 -8.23 -17.52
CA ILE A 10 3.83 -8.72 -16.30
C ILE A 10 3.56 -10.23 -16.17
N PRO A 11 4.60 -11.08 -16.07
CA PRO A 11 4.42 -12.53 -15.92
C PRO A 11 3.60 -12.87 -14.66
N SER A 12 2.62 -13.77 -14.80
CA SER A 12 1.72 -14.14 -13.71
C SER A 12 2.44 -14.78 -12.52
N ASN A 13 3.54 -15.49 -12.76
CA ASN A 13 4.40 -16.09 -11.73
C ASN A 13 5.23 -15.06 -10.94
N LYS A 14 5.23 -13.79 -11.35
CA LYS A 14 5.82 -12.66 -10.61
C LYS A 14 4.77 -11.85 -9.85
N ILE A 15 3.51 -12.29 -9.84
CA ILE A 15 2.39 -11.60 -9.18
C ILE A 15 1.86 -12.47 -8.05
N VAL A 16 2.01 -11.99 -6.81
CA VAL A 16 1.34 -12.55 -5.64
C VAL A 16 0.07 -11.73 -5.37
N VAL A 17 -1.04 -12.39 -5.08
CA VAL A 17 -2.31 -11.72 -4.75
C VAL A 17 -2.67 -12.03 -3.31
N ASP A 18 -2.83 -10.97 -2.53
CA ASP A 18 -3.51 -11.02 -1.24
C ASP A 18 -4.97 -10.60 -1.41
N ASN A 19 -5.90 -11.46 -1.00
CA ASN A 19 -7.34 -11.20 -1.03
C ASN A 19 -7.90 -10.82 0.35
N PHE A 20 -7.04 -10.71 1.38
CA PHE A 20 -7.45 -10.47 2.77
C PHE A 20 -6.97 -9.12 3.32
N GLY A 21 -6.49 -8.21 2.46
CA GLY A 21 -6.16 -6.82 2.80
C GLY A 21 -7.40 -5.92 2.87
N ASN A 22 -8.33 -6.18 3.79
CA ASN A 22 -9.60 -5.44 3.87
C ASN A 22 -9.44 -3.97 4.27
N ASP A 23 -8.33 -3.65 4.92
CA ASP A 23 -7.93 -2.29 5.27
C ASP A 23 -6.41 -2.12 5.11
N THR A 24 -5.93 -0.90 5.37
CA THR A 24 -4.52 -0.54 5.21
C THR A 24 -3.61 -1.29 6.19
N GLU A 25 -4.07 -1.55 7.42
CA GLU A 25 -3.29 -2.27 8.43
C GLU A 25 -3.11 -3.74 8.03
N GLN A 26 -4.19 -4.41 7.64
CA GLN A 26 -4.18 -5.78 7.13
C GLN A 26 -3.30 -5.89 5.88
N THR A 27 -3.41 -4.93 4.96
CA THR A 27 -2.56 -4.86 3.76
C THR A 27 -1.07 -4.83 4.13
N VAL A 28 -0.68 -3.99 5.09
CA VAL A 28 0.71 -3.87 5.53
C VAL A 28 1.19 -5.17 6.19
N LYS A 29 0.43 -5.72 7.13
CA LYS A 29 0.78 -6.96 7.84
C LYS A 29 0.91 -8.15 6.89
N ASN A 30 0.01 -8.27 5.92
CA ASN A 30 0.08 -9.34 4.92
C ASN A 30 1.25 -9.13 3.96
N SER A 31 1.51 -7.89 3.55
CA SER A 31 2.65 -7.56 2.68
C SER A 31 3.98 -7.90 3.34
N ILE A 32 4.15 -7.60 4.64
CA ILE A 32 5.38 -7.94 5.38
C ILE A 32 5.59 -9.45 5.40
N LYS A 33 4.56 -10.24 5.73
CA LYS A 33 4.67 -11.71 5.69
C LYS A 33 5.08 -12.25 4.32
N ILE A 34 4.56 -11.65 3.25
CA ILE A 34 4.92 -12.00 1.87
C ILE A 34 6.38 -11.61 1.60
N MET A 35 6.80 -10.41 1.98
CA MET A 35 8.17 -9.93 1.83
C MET A 35 9.16 -10.84 2.57
N ASP A 36 8.87 -11.20 3.82
CA ASP A 36 9.68 -12.11 4.63
C ASP A 36 9.81 -13.49 3.94
N SER A 37 8.71 -14.02 3.41
CA SER A 37 8.71 -15.31 2.70
C SER A 37 9.56 -15.31 1.42
N LEU A 38 9.79 -14.12 0.84
CA LEU A 38 10.56 -13.91 -0.38
C LEU A 38 11.96 -13.34 -0.12
N ASN A 39 12.33 -13.11 1.15
CA ASN A 39 13.57 -12.45 1.57
C ASN A 39 13.75 -11.05 0.94
N PHE A 40 12.68 -10.25 0.90
CA PHE A 40 12.73 -8.86 0.45
C PHE A 40 12.95 -7.90 1.62
N GLU A 41 13.97 -7.04 1.51
CA GLU A 41 14.31 -6.06 2.54
C GLU A 41 13.72 -4.67 2.28
N SER A 42 13.12 -4.46 1.11
CA SER A 42 12.60 -3.17 0.67
C SER A 42 11.38 -3.31 -0.25
N ALA A 43 10.52 -2.30 -0.26
CA ALA A 43 9.38 -2.27 -1.17
C ALA A 43 9.00 -0.83 -1.59
N ILE A 44 8.20 -0.74 -2.65
CA ILE A 44 7.56 0.51 -3.10
C ILE A 44 6.05 0.33 -3.02
N THR A 45 5.37 1.21 -2.28
CA THR A 45 3.90 1.22 -2.18
C THR A 45 3.31 2.06 -3.30
N VAL A 46 2.39 1.49 -4.08
CA VAL A 46 1.73 2.18 -5.20
C VAL A 46 0.25 2.36 -4.90
N SER A 47 -0.18 3.61 -4.74
CA SER A 47 -1.54 4.00 -4.37
C SER A 47 -1.75 5.49 -4.59
N GLN A 48 -2.98 5.98 -4.40
CA GLN A 48 -3.29 7.41 -4.39
C GLN A 48 -2.45 8.16 -3.35
N TYR A 49 -2.09 9.41 -3.66
CA TYR A 49 -1.14 10.19 -2.86
C TYR A 49 -1.55 10.31 -1.38
N PHE A 50 -2.85 10.45 -1.11
CA PHE A 50 -3.37 10.62 0.24
C PHE A 50 -3.16 9.37 1.13
N HIS A 51 -3.11 8.17 0.56
CA HIS A 51 -2.86 6.93 1.31
C HIS A 51 -1.40 6.69 1.68
N GLN A 52 -0.46 7.36 1.01
CA GLN A 52 0.97 7.01 1.08
C GLN A 52 1.55 7.26 2.47
N THR A 53 1.17 8.36 3.12
CA THR A 53 1.67 8.70 4.45
C THR A 53 1.28 7.65 5.49
N ARG A 54 -0.01 7.27 5.54
CA ARG A 54 -0.51 6.27 6.49
C ARG A 54 0.09 4.89 6.23
N THR A 55 0.16 4.48 4.96
CA THR A 55 0.76 3.21 4.57
C THR A 55 2.22 3.13 5.01
N LYS A 56 3.04 4.14 4.70
CA LYS A 56 4.46 4.17 5.12
C LYS A 56 4.62 4.19 6.64
N PHE A 57 3.76 4.92 7.34
CA PHE A 57 3.75 4.92 8.81
C PHE A 57 3.55 3.52 9.38
N LEU A 58 2.55 2.78 8.88
CA LEU A 58 2.25 1.43 9.33
C LEU A 58 3.39 0.44 9.00
N PHE A 59 3.97 0.50 7.80
CA PHE A 59 5.15 -0.33 7.47
C PHE A 59 6.30 -0.09 8.44
N ARG A 60 6.58 1.17 8.77
CA ARG A 60 7.64 1.54 9.73
C ARG A 60 7.31 1.12 11.16
N LYS A 61 6.04 1.19 11.57
CA LYS A 61 5.55 0.71 12.88
C LYS A 61 5.78 -0.80 13.04
N GLU A 62 5.61 -1.56 11.97
CA GLU A 62 5.84 -3.02 11.93
C GLU A 62 7.32 -3.39 11.65
N GLY A 63 8.24 -2.42 11.61
CA GLY A 63 9.69 -2.65 11.51
C GLY A 63 10.29 -2.58 10.10
N CYS A 64 9.48 -2.48 9.05
CA CYS A 64 9.95 -2.32 7.67
C CYS A 64 10.28 -0.85 7.37
N LYS A 65 11.56 -0.47 7.52
CA LYS A 65 12.00 0.93 7.35
C LYS A 65 12.29 1.32 5.90
N ASN A 66 12.73 0.38 5.07
CA ASN A 66 13.11 0.62 3.68
C ASN A 66 11.88 0.56 2.77
N ILE A 67 10.98 1.52 2.95
CA ILE A 67 9.69 1.61 2.26
C ILE A 67 9.57 2.96 1.56
N GLU A 68 9.49 2.89 0.23
CA GLU A 68 9.25 4.05 -0.62
C GLU A 68 7.83 4.04 -1.17
N SER A 69 7.40 5.15 -1.77
CA SER A 69 6.03 5.31 -2.27
C SER A 69 5.99 5.93 -3.66
N SER A 70 5.07 5.48 -4.50
CA SER A 70 4.74 6.08 -5.78
C SER A 70 3.24 6.35 -5.87
N SER A 71 2.88 7.53 -6.35
CA SER A 71 1.49 7.93 -6.58
C SER A 71 1.35 8.54 -7.98
N PRO A 72 0.17 8.40 -8.60
CA PRO A 72 -0.08 9.04 -9.87
C PRO A 72 -0.07 10.57 -9.72
N VAL A 73 0.26 11.27 -10.80
CA VAL A 73 0.33 12.75 -10.84
C VAL A 73 -0.96 13.31 -11.45
N TYR A 74 -2.10 13.05 -10.80
CA TYR A 74 -3.38 13.65 -11.13
C TYR A 74 -4.24 13.84 -9.88
N PHE A 75 -5.25 14.69 -9.98
CA PHE A 75 -6.18 15.01 -8.89
C PHE A 75 -7.62 14.93 -9.39
N GLU A 76 -8.52 14.46 -8.54
CA GLU A 76 -9.96 14.43 -8.77
C GLU A 76 -10.72 15.21 -7.69
N MET A 77 -11.93 15.68 -8.01
CA MET A 77 -12.83 16.31 -7.03
C MET A 77 -13.12 15.40 -5.83
N ARG A 78 -13.14 14.08 -6.05
CA ARG A 78 -13.33 13.06 -5.01
C ARG A 78 -12.17 12.98 -4.02
N ASP A 79 -11.00 13.49 -4.39
CA ASP A 79 -9.83 13.48 -3.52
C ASP A 79 -10.02 14.41 -2.31
N PHE A 80 -10.82 15.47 -2.44
CA PHE A 80 -11.14 16.35 -1.31
C PHE A 80 -11.75 15.55 -0.16
N TYR A 81 -12.84 14.82 -0.42
CA TYR A 81 -13.46 13.93 0.55
C TYR A 81 -12.49 12.83 1.03
N SER A 82 -11.70 12.26 0.11
CA SER A 82 -10.77 11.17 0.43
C SER A 82 -9.66 11.61 1.39
N VAL A 83 -9.14 12.83 1.23
CA VAL A 83 -8.13 13.43 2.12
C VAL A 83 -8.69 13.63 3.53
N PHE A 84 -9.91 14.16 3.68
CA PHE A 84 -10.52 14.33 5.02
C PHE A 84 -10.77 12.99 5.71
N ARG A 85 -11.31 12.00 4.98
CA ARG A 85 -11.49 10.65 5.51
C ARG A 85 -10.14 10.04 5.93
N GLU A 86 -9.11 10.20 5.10
CA GLU A 86 -7.79 9.67 5.36
C GLU A 86 -7.10 10.33 6.55
N PHE A 87 -7.32 11.63 6.75
CA PHE A 87 -6.87 12.34 7.96
C PHE A 87 -7.41 11.67 9.22
N ALA A 88 -8.73 11.45 9.30
CA ALA A 88 -9.33 10.77 10.45
C ALA A 88 -8.78 9.34 10.65
N ALA A 89 -8.62 8.59 9.55
CA ALA A 89 -8.05 7.25 9.59
C ALA A 89 -6.60 7.23 10.08
N PHE A 90 -5.78 8.22 9.70
CA PHE A 90 -4.39 8.33 10.14
C PHE A 90 -4.26 8.54 11.66
N TYR A 91 -5.07 9.44 12.23
CA TYR A 91 -5.05 9.67 13.67
C TYR A 91 -5.57 8.49 14.50
N LYS A 92 -6.50 7.71 13.95
CA LYS A 92 -6.93 6.44 14.57
C LYS A 92 -5.78 5.43 14.72
N GLU A 93 -4.78 5.46 13.84
CA GLU A 93 -3.62 4.54 13.91
C GLU A 93 -2.53 5.01 14.89
N ILE A 94 -2.55 6.31 15.20
CA ILE A 94 -1.61 6.96 16.12
C ILE A 94 -2.06 6.80 17.59
N PHE A 95 -3.36 6.97 17.86
CA PHE A 95 -3.96 6.97 19.19
C PHE A 95 -4.69 5.67 19.49
#